data_AF-A0A8S2AYW3-F1
#
_entry.id   AF-A0A8S2AYW3-F1
#
_cell.length_a   1.000
_cell.length_b   1.000
_cell.length_c   1.000
_cell.angle_alpha   90.00
_cell.angle_beta   90.00
_cell.angle_gamma   90.00
#
_symmetry.space_group_name_H-M   'P 1'
#
loop_
_entity.id
_entity.type
_entity.pdbx_description
1 polymer ?
#
loop_
_entity_poly.entity_id
_entity_poly.type
_entity_poly.pdbx_seq_one_letter_code
_entity_poly.pdbx_strand_id
1 'polypeptide(L)'
;MGMSKSKGNTHNIFLLCNYILLGSASSCIFLTISLRLFPSLSGLSLIFLHTLTIATAVSGCSIFASSTSATASDRLYGLHMVATVLTAIFQGAVSVLIFTRTGDFLRFLRSYVREEDGAVILKLAGGLCVLMFCLEWIVLVLAFLLKYSDYLDESVVDDDDFKFSKHFGAYLLTLPISVASAVSPVSSSSLLPNSKPIFCLKTLSGYRSSSLCGGSIRKINHKPLRMTSSNMTPRAMATQQLENADQLIDSVETFIFDCDGVIWKGDKLIEGVPETLDMLRAKGKRLVFVTNNSTKSRKQYGKKFETLGLNVNEEEIFASSFAAAAYLQSINFPKDKKVYVIGEEGILKELELAGFQYLGGPDDGKRQIELKPGFLMEHEHDVGAVVVGFDRYFNYYKIQYGTLCIRENPGCLFIATNRDAVTHLTDAQEWAGGGSMVGALVGSTQREPLVVGKPSTFMMDYLADKFGIQKSQICMVGDRLDTDILFGQNGGCKTLLVLSGVTSISMLESPENKIQPDFYTSKISDFLSPKAATV
;
A
#
# COMPACT_ATOMS: atom_id res chain seq x y z
N MET A 1 55.99 -35.79 12.06
CA MET A 1 54.76 -36.51 11.69
C MET A 1 53.47 -35.74 12.02
N GLY A 2 53.41 -34.94 13.11
CA GLY A 2 52.22 -34.13 13.46
C GLY A 2 51.93 -32.93 12.55
N MET A 3 52.95 -32.21 12.05
CA MET A 3 52.77 -31.01 11.20
C MET A 3 52.16 -31.31 9.82
N SER A 4 52.58 -32.39 9.15
CA SER A 4 52.04 -32.80 7.84
C SER A 4 50.54 -33.15 7.90
N LYS A 5 50.08 -33.78 8.99
CA LYS A 5 48.66 -34.09 9.20
C LYS A 5 47.82 -32.83 9.48
N SER A 6 48.39 -31.85 10.20
CA SER A 6 47.75 -30.55 10.44
C SER A 6 47.60 -29.73 9.15
N LYS A 7 48.67 -29.65 8.33
CA LYS A 7 48.66 -28.98 7.01
C LYS A 7 47.62 -29.58 6.07
N GLY A 8 47.52 -30.92 6.02
CA GLY A 8 46.49 -31.63 5.25
C GLY A 8 45.05 -31.32 5.71
N ASN A 9 44.82 -31.22 7.02
CA ASN A 9 43.51 -30.83 7.55
C ASN A 9 43.15 -29.38 7.21
N THR A 10 44.09 -28.45 7.36
CA THR A 10 43.89 -27.03 6.99
C THR A 10 43.57 -26.88 5.50
N HIS A 11 44.27 -27.63 4.64
CA HIS A 11 44.02 -27.63 3.20
C HIS A 11 42.63 -28.17 2.84
N ASN A 12 42.20 -29.27 3.48
CA ASN A 12 40.86 -29.82 3.27
C ASN A 12 39.74 -28.85 3.71
N ILE A 13 39.93 -28.17 4.84
CA ILE A 13 38.98 -27.15 5.32
C ILE A 13 38.96 -25.96 4.36
N PHE A 14 40.12 -25.52 3.87
CA PHE A 14 40.23 -24.44 2.88
C PHE A 14 39.44 -24.77 1.60
N LEU A 15 39.63 -25.97 1.04
CA LEU A 15 38.89 -26.41 -0.14
C LEU A 15 37.38 -26.50 0.13
N LEU A 16 36.99 -27.05 1.28
CA LEU A 16 35.58 -27.15 1.67
C LEU A 16 34.93 -25.76 1.75
N CYS A 17 35.58 -24.78 2.37
CA CYS A 17 35.08 -23.41 2.44
C CYS A 17 34.89 -22.79 1.04
N ASN A 18 35.84 -23.01 0.11
CA ASN A 18 35.73 -22.52 -1.26
C ASN A 18 34.59 -23.21 -2.04
N TYR A 19 34.34 -24.50 -1.83
CA TYR A 19 33.17 -25.18 -2.42
C TYR A 19 31.84 -24.65 -1.87
N ILE A 20 31.77 -24.34 -0.58
CA ILE A 20 30.57 -23.75 0.03
C ILE A 20 30.36 -22.32 -0.50
N LEU A 21 31.43 -21.53 -0.69
CA LEU A 21 31.35 -20.21 -1.34
C LEU A 21 30.81 -20.31 -2.76
N LEU A 22 31.30 -21.26 -3.56
CA LEU A 22 30.81 -21.53 -4.91
C LEU A 22 29.31 -21.83 -4.94
N GLY A 23 28.84 -22.73 -4.07
CA GLY A 23 27.43 -23.10 -3.97
C GLY A 23 26.54 -21.96 -3.48
N SER A 24 27.03 -21.19 -2.49
CA SER A 24 26.31 -20.04 -1.93
C SER A 24 26.17 -18.91 -2.95
N ALA A 25 27.25 -18.57 -3.66
CA ALA A 25 27.24 -17.53 -4.69
C ALA A 25 26.35 -17.92 -5.88
N SER A 26 26.39 -19.19 -6.32
CA SER A 26 25.52 -19.70 -7.38
C SER A 26 24.05 -19.64 -6.99
N SER A 27 23.74 -20.00 -5.74
CA SER A 27 22.37 -19.90 -5.18
C SER A 27 21.90 -18.45 -5.09
N CYS A 28 22.79 -17.53 -4.71
CA CYS A 28 22.52 -16.08 -4.70
C CYS A 28 22.20 -15.54 -6.10
N ILE A 29 22.94 -15.97 -7.13
CA ILE A 29 22.64 -15.61 -8.52
C ILE A 29 21.25 -16.11 -8.92
N PHE A 30 20.92 -17.36 -8.59
CA PHE A 30 19.60 -17.92 -8.88
C PHE A 30 18.47 -17.15 -8.19
N LEU A 31 18.62 -16.82 -6.91
CA LEU A 31 17.65 -16.00 -6.18
C LEU A 31 17.52 -14.59 -6.77
N THR A 32 18.65 -13.99 -7.15
CA THR A 32 18.68 -12.65 -7.78
C THR A 32 17.99 -12.65 -9.15
N ILE A 33 18.17 -13.70 -9.95
CA ILE A 33 17.45 -13.86 -11.23
C ILE A 33 15.96 -14.15 -10.99
N SER A 34 15.63 -14.88 -9.92
CA SER A 34 14.25 -15.19 -9.52
C SER A 34 13.45 -13.94 -9.15
N LEU A 35 14.11 -12.85 -8.77
CA LEU A 35 13.50 -11.52 -8.64
C LEU A 35 13.02 -10.95 -9.97
N ARG A 36 13.30 -11.59 -11.11
CA ARG A 36 12.92 -11.13 -12.46
C ARG A 36 13.24 -9.64 -12.60
N LEU A 37 14.50 -9.31 -12.82
CA LEU A 37 14.94 -7.93 -12.84
C LEU A 37 14.65 -7.30 -14.21
N PHE A 38 14.09 -6.07 -14.27
CA PHE A 38 14.29 -5.21 -15.44
C PHE A 38 15.79 -4.91 -15.58
N PRO A 39 16.28 -4.45 -16.74
CA PRO A 39 17.64 -3.92 -16.87
C PRO A 39 17.89 -2.84 -15.82
N SER A 40 18.62 -3.21 -14.76
CA SER A 40 18.97 -2.36 -13.63
C SER A 40 20.46 -2.49 -13.36
N LEU A 41 21.12 -1.33 -13.21
CA LEU A 41 22.55 -1.31 -12.94
C LEU A 41 22.85 -2.02 -11.61
N SER A 42 22.02 -1.80 -10.59
CA SER A 42 22.14 -2.45 -9.28
C SER A 42 21.97 -3.96 -9.36
N GLY A 43 21.03 -4.46 -10.17
CA GLY A 43 20.84 -5.89 -10.39
C GLY A 43 22.02 -6.54 -11.08
N LEU A 44 22.55 -5.90 -12.13
CA LEU A 44 23.75 -6.35 -12.83
C LEU A 44 24.98 -6.32 -11.90
N SER A 45 25.13 -5.27 -11.08
CA SER A 45 26.22 -5.17 -10.10
C SER A 45 26.14 -6.27 -9.03
N LEU A 46 24.93 -6.65 -8.59
CA LEU A 46 24.72 -7.73 -7.63
C LEU A 46 25.10 -9.10 -8.24
N ILE A 47 24.64 -9.38 -9.46
CA ILE A 47 25.03 -10.61 -10.18
C ILE A 47 26.55 -10.65 -10.43
N PHE A 48 27.13 -9.53 -10.83
CA PHE A 48 28.57 -9.40 -11.04
C PHE A 48 29.36 -9.66 -9.76
N LEU A 49 28.92 -9.14 -8.62
CA LEU A 49 29.55 -9.39 -7.33
C LEU A 49 29.57 -10.90 -7.00
N HIS A 50 28.47 -11.62 -7.20
CA HIS A 50 28.44 -13.06 -6.98
C HIS A 50 29.29 -13.85 -7.99
N THR A 51 29.35 -13.40 -9.24
CA THR A 51 30.25 -13.99 -10.25
C THR A 51 31.72 -13.78 -9.88
N LEU A 52 32.05 -12.62 -9.30
CA LEU A 52 33.39 -12.36 -8.78
C LEU A 52 33.72 -13.27 -7.60
N THR A 53 32.79 -13.48 -6.65
CA THR A 53 32.96 -14.45 -5.54
C THR A 53 33.16 -15.89 -6.05
N ILE A 54 32.49 -16.28 -7.15
CA ILE A 54 32.74 -17.57 -7.81
C ILE A 54 34.15 -17.63 -8.38
N ALA A 55 34.57 -16.60 -9.10
CA ALA A 55 35.89 -16.54 -9.72
C ALA A 55 37.02 -16.56 -8.67
N THR A 56 36.85 -15.85 -7.55
CA THR A 56 37.81 -15.89 -6.44
C THR A 56 37.86 -17.28 -5.81
N ALA A 57 36.72 -17.90 -5.49
CA ALA A 57 36.70 -19.24 -4.91
C ALA A 57 37.36 -20.31 -5.82
N VAL A 58 37.09 -20.26 -7.13
CA VAL A 58 37.73 -21.16 -8.11
C VAL A 58 39.23 -20.89 -8.22
N SER A 59 39.62 -19.61 -8.26
CA SER A 59 41.04 -19.22 -8.27
C SER A 59 41.76 -19.71 -7.01
N GLY A 60 41.14 -19.59 -5.83
CA GLY A 60 41.66 -20.11 -4.57
C GLY A 60 41.89 -21.62 -4.62
N CYS A 61 40.91 -22.40 -5.09
CA CYS A 61 41.09 -23.83 -5.31
C CYS A 61 42.24 -24.11 -6.29
N SER A 62 42.38 -23.35 -7.37
CA SER A 62 43.43 -23.58 -8.37
C SER A 62 44.84 -23.26 -7.85
N ILE A 63 45.02 -22.14 -7.14
CA ILE A 63 46.31 -21.68 -6.58
C ILE A 63 46.88 -22.72 -5.62
N PHE A 64 46.01 -23.32 -4.80
CA PHE A 64 46.42 -24.30 -3.81
C PHE A 64 46.34 -25.76 -4.30
N ALA A 65 45.83 -26.02 -5.51
CA ALA A 65 45.85 -27.32 -6.16
C ALA A 65 47.04 -27.52 -7.11
N SER A 66 47.56 -26.45 -7.73
CA SER A 66 48.71 -26.54 -8.65
C SER A 66 50.05 -26.39 -7.92
N SER A 67 50.74 -27.51 -7.73
CA SER A 67 52.10 -27.56 -7.19
C SER A 67 53.17 -27.27 -8.26
N THR A 68 53.11 -26.13 -8.97
CA THR A 68 54.13 -25.80 -9.98
C THR A 68 54.37 -24.29 -10.18
N SER A 69 55.63 -23.88 -9.97
CA SER A 69 56.28 -22.57 -10.21
C SER A 69 55.99 -21.43 -9.21
N ALA A 70 57.02 -21.04 -8.46
CA ALA A 70 56.96 -20.10 -7.33
C ALA A 70 56.62 -18.64 -7.71
N THR A 71 57.08 -18.14 -8.87
CA THR A 71 57.01 -16.70 -9.17
C THR A 71 55.69 -16.24 -9.81
N ALA A 72 55.03 -17.10 -10.59
CA ALA A 72 53.68 -16.83 -11.11
C ALA A 72 52.61 -17.01 -10.02
N SER A 73 52.83 -17.98 -9.12
CA SER A 73 51.95 -18.30 -7.99
C SER A 73 51.80 -17.13 -7.01
N ASP A 74 52.87 -16.39 -6.72
CA ASP A 74 52.82 -15.28 -5.75
C ASP A 74 52.01 -14.07 -6.22
N ARG A 75 52.09 -13.71 -7.51
CA ARG A 75 51.25 -12.63 -8.07
C ARG A 75 49.78 -13.03 -8.13
N LEU A 76 49.50 -14.28 -8.51
CA LEU A 76 48.15 -14.83 -8.51
C LEU A 76 47.57 -14.91 -7.10
N TYR A 77 48.39 -15.28 -6.12
CA TYR A 77 48.02 -15.29 -4.70
C TYR A 77 47.71 -13.88 -4.18
N GLY A 78 48.57 -12.89 -4.44
CA GLY A 78 48.30 -11.50 -4.07
C GLY A 78 47.00 -10.95 -4.68
N LEU A 79 46.77 -11.23 -5.97
CA LEU A 79 45.54 -10.84 -6.67
C LEU A 79 44.30 -11.53 -6.07
N HIS A 80 44.39 -12.82 -5.77
CA HIS A 80 43.33 -13.59 -5.13
C HIS A 80 42.98 -13.03 -3.74
N MET A 81 43.98 -12.68 -2.93
CA MET A 81 43.76 -12.12 -1.59
C MET A 81 43.06 -10.76 -1.67
N VAL A 82 43.51 -9.86 -2.54
CA VAL A 82 42.87 -8.55 -2.73
C VAL A 82 41.45 -8.69 -3.21
N ALA A 83 41.22 -9.56 -4.21
CA ALA A 83 39.88 -9.81 -4.75
C ALA A 83 38.94 -10.39 -3.67
N THR A 84 39.41 -11.34 -2.86
CA THR A 84 38.63 -11.98 -1.78
C THR A 84 38.27 -11.00 -0.66
N VAL A 85 39.17 -10.07 -0.31
CA VAL A 85 38.86 -9.00 0.66
C VAL A 85 37.80 -8.06 0.11
N LEU A 86 37.92 -7.65 -1.15
CA LEU A 86 36.95 -6.77 -1.78
C LEU A 86 35.58 -7.43 -1.88
N THR A 87 35.50 -8.68 -2.33
CA THR A 87 34.24 -9.42 -2.38
C THR A 87 33.61 -9.52 -1.00
N ALA A 88 34.38 -9.86 0.05
CA ALA A 88 33.87 -9.89 1.42
C ALA A 88 33.24 -8.57 1.85
N ILE A 89 33.96 -7.45 1.70
CA ILE A 89 33.45 -6.13 2.08
C ILE A 89 32.13 -5.83 1.36
N PHE A 90 32.05 -6.11 0.06
CA PHE A 90 30.84 -5.86 -0.71
C PHE A 90 29.70 -6.82 -0.36
N GLN A 91 29.97 -8.11 -0.10
CA GLN A 91 28.96 -9.07 0.37
C GLN A 91 28.35 -8.62 1.71
N GLY A 92 29.20 -8.18 2.64
CA GLY A 92 28.76 -7.64 3.93
C GLY A 92 27.92 -6.37 3.78
N ALA A 93 28.37 -5.41 2.96
CA ALA A 93 27.64 -4.17 2.70
C ALA A 93 26.28 -4.41 2.04
N VAL A 94 26.23 -5.29 1.03
CA VAL A 94 24.99 -5.70 0.37
C VAL A 94 24.04 -6.37 1.35
N SER A 95 24.53 -7.26 2.21
CA SER A 95 23.71 -7.90 3.24
C SER A 95 23.06 -6.87 4.19
N VAL A 96 23.86 -5.92 4.70
CA VAL A 96 23.36 -4.85 5.57
C VAL A 96 22.29 -4.02 4.84
N LEU A 97 22.50 -3.66 3.59
CA LEU A 97 21.51 -2.93 2.79
C LEU A 97 20.21 -3.72 2.61
N ILE A 98 20.32 -5.02 2.31
CA ILE A 98 19.17 -5.91 2.16
C ILE A 98 18.34 -5.96 3.44
N PHE A 99 18.96 -6.12 4.62
CA PHE A 99 18.21 -6.26 5.88
C PHE A 99 17.73 -4.93 6.47
N THR A 100 18.45 -3.82 6.24
CA THR A 100 18.09 -2.51 6.81
C THR A 100 17.16 -1.70 5.90
N ARG A 101 17.23 -1.90 4.58
CA ARG A 101 16.47 -1.15 3.58
C ARG A 101 15.91 -2.05 2.48
N THR A 102 15.25 -3.14 2.86
CA THR A 102 14.77 -4.16 1.92
C THR A 102 13.91 -3.58 0.79
N GLY A 103 12.90 -2.77 1.12
CA GLY A 103 11.98 -2.18 0.11
C GLY A 103 12.69 -1.23 -0.85
N ASP A 104 13.51 -0.31 -0.33
CA ASP A 104 14.31 0.61 -1.16
C ASP A 104 15.26 -0.15 -2.08
N PHE A 105 15.96 -1.17 -1.55
CA PHE A 105 16.91 -1.96 -2.32
C PHE A 105 16.21 -2.79 -3.40
N LEU A 106 15.08 -3.42 -3.08
CA LEU A 106 14.26 -4.13 -4.06
C LEU A 106 13.77 -3.21 -5.19
N ARG A 107 13.43 -1.96 -4.86
CA ARG A 107 13.07 -0.93 -5.84
C ARG A 107 14.24 -0.54 -6.75
N PHE A 108 15.45 -0.40 -6.21
CA PHE A 108 16.66 -0.16 -7.02
C PHE A 108 16.98 -1.32 -7.96
N LEU A 109 16.70 -2.56 -7.53
CA LEU A 109 16.86 -3.75 -8.36
C LEU A 109 15.85 -3.80 -9.52
N ARG A 110 14.75 -3.02 -9.47
CA ARG A 110 13.66 -3.01 -10.46
C ARG A 110 13.09 -4.41 -10.73
N SER A 111 12.75 -5.12 -9.66
CA SER A 111 12.14 -6.46 -9.71
C SER A 111 10.71 -6.43 -10.28
N TYR A 112 10.33 -7.44 -11.08
CA TYR A 112 8.95 -7.70 -11.54
C TYR A 112 8.14 -8.54 -10.54
N VAL A 113 8.77 -9.03 -9.46
CA VAL A 113 8.10 -9.85 -8.44
C VAL A 113 7.38 -8.93 -7.46
N ARG A 114 6.23 -9.39 -6.93
CA ARG A 114 5.48 -8.69 -5.89
C ARG A 114 6.40 -8.33 -4.72
N GLU A 115 6.22 -7.17 -4.11
CA GLU A 115 7.15 -6.64 -3.11
C GLU A 115 7.29 -7.58 -1.90
N GLU A 116 6.22 -8.22 -1.41
CA GLU A 116 6.29 -9.23 -0.36
C GLU A 116 7.14 -10.45 -0.73
N ASP A 117 6.89 -11.06 -1.89
CA ASP A 117 7.63 -12.24 -2.35
C ASP A 117 9.08 -11.88 -2.69
N GLY A 118 9.27 -10.72 -3.32
CA GLY A 118 10.58 -10.15 -3.65
C GLY A 118 11.38 -9.83 -2.41
N ALA A 119 10.76 -9.31 -1.34
CA ALA A 119 11.41 -9.05 -0.07
C ALA A 119 11.87 -10.35 0.62
N VAL A 120 11.07 -11.42 0.54
CA VAL A 120 11.47 -12.73 1.07
C VAL A 120 12.65 -13.29 0.29
N ILE A 121 12.57 -13.32 -1.05
CA ILE A 121 13.67 -13.78 -1.92
C ILE A 121 14.94 -12.95 -1.70
N LEU A 122 14.80 -11.63 -1.59
CA LEU A 122 15.92 -10.72 -1.37
C LEU A 122 16.55 -10.92 0.02
N LYS A 123 15.75 -11.15 1.07
CA LYS A 123 16.26 -11.49 2.41
C LYS A 123 16.96 -12.85 2.46
N LEU A 124 16.47 -13.84 1.71
CA LEU A 124 17.19 -15.12 1.54
C LEU A 124 18.54 -14.91 0.86
N ALA A 125 18.60 -14.07 -0.19
CA ALA A 125 19.86 -13.68 -0.82
C ALA A 125 20.79 -12.92 0.16
N GLY A 126 20.23 -12.02 0.98
CA GLY A 126 20.99 -11.33 2.03
C GLY A 126 21.58 -12.26 3.08
N GLY A 127 20.83 -13.30 3.49
CA GLY A 127 21.33 -14.34 4.39
C GLY A 127 22.52 -15.11 3.81
N LEU A 128 22.46 -15.45 2.52
CA LEU A 128 23.60 -16.06 1.82
C LEU A 128 24.79 -15.08 1.69
N CYS A 129 24.55 -13.77 1.54
CA CYS A 129 25.61 -12.76 1.57
C CYS A 129 26.33 -12.70 2.93
N VAL A 130 25.61 -12.86 4.05
CA VAL A 130 26.24 -12.99 5.39
C VAL A 130 27.13 -14.23 5.45
N LEU A 131 26.62 -15.36 4.95
CA LEU A 131 27.38 -16.62 4.95
C LEU A 131 28.67 -16.48 4.13
N MET A 132 28.59 -15.89 2.93
CA MET A 132 29.75 -15.63 2.08
C MET A 132 30.75 -14.70 2.74
N PHE A 133 30.29 -13.58 3.33
CA PHE A 133 31.15 -12.65 4.07
C PHE A 133 31.96 -13.36 5.16
N CYS A 134 31.31 -14.18 6.00
CA CYS A 134 31.99 -14.91 7.06
C CYS A 134 32.98 -15.96 6.52
N LEU A 135 32.59 -16.69 5.47
CA LEU A 135 33.44 -17.73 4.87
C LEU A 135 34.65 -17.13 4.14
N GLU A 136 34.52 -15.98 3.48
CA GLU A 136 35.65 -15.31 2.82
C GLU A 136 36.72 -14.90 3.83
N TRP A 137 36.35 -14.43 5.03
CA TRP A 137 37.31 -14.20 6.12
C TRP A 137 38.00 -15.47 6.59
N ILE A 138 37.26 -16.58 6.70
CA ILE A 138 37.83 -17.88 7.05
C ILE A 138 38.82 -18.34 5.96
N VAL A 139 38.45 -18.21 4.70
CA VAL A 139 39.31 -18.53 3.53
C VAL A 139 40.58 -17.68 3.54
N LEU A 140 40.50 -16.38 3.85
CA LEU A 140 41.66 -15.50 3.96
C LEU A 140 42.62 -15.95 5.07
N VAL A 141 42.10 -16.31 6.25
CA VAL A 141 42.91 -16.81 7.37
C VAL A 141 43.55 -18.14 7.02
N LEU A 142 42.80 -19.07 6.43
CA LEU A 142 43.31 -20.38 6.02
C LEU A 142 44.35 -20.26 4.91
N ALA A 143 44.13 -19.39 3.91
CA ALA A 143 45.09 -19.09 2.86
C ALA A 143 46.41 -18.56 3.44
N PHE A 144 46.31 -17.62 4.39
CA PHE A 144 47.47 -17.10 5.10
C PHE A 144 48.21 -18.20 5.87
N LEU A 145 47.50 -19.05 6.61
CA LEU A 145 48.11 -20.15 7.37
C LEU A 145 48.79 -21.17 6.46
N LEU A 146 48.19 -21.50 5.31
CA LEU A 146 48.79 -22.39 4.32
C LEU A 146 50.06 -21.79 3.73
N LYS A 147 50.02 -20.53 3.30
CA LYS A 147 51.19 -19.83 2.74
C LYS A 147 52.30 -19.62 3.77
N TYR A 148 51.94 -19.32 5.02
CA TYR A 148 52.88 -19.21 6.13
C TYR A 148 53.54 -20.56 6.46
N SER A 149 52.78 -21.65 6.37
CA SER A 149 53.33 -23.00 6.55
C SER A 149 54.30 -23.38 5.43
N ASP A 150 54.00 -23.01 4.18
CA ASP A 150 54.92 -23.20 3.05
C ASP A 150 56.22 -22.40 3.23
N TYR A 151 56.13 -21.16 3.70
CA TYR A 151 57.30 -20.33 4.01
C TYR A 151 58.17 -20.93 5.13
N LEU A 152 57.54 -21.47 6.18
CA LEU A 152 58.27 -22.16 7.25
C LEU A 152 58.96 -23.43 6.74
N ASP A 153 58.29 -24.21 5.88
CA ASP A 153 58.88 -25.42 5.28
C ASP A 153 60.07 -25.07 4.35
N GLU A 154 60.02 -23.95 3.61
CA GLU A 154 61.15 -23.44 2.80
C GLU A 154 62.32 -22.94 3.68
N SER A 155 62.02 -22.25 4.79
CA SER A 155 63.05 -21.72 5.72
C SER A 155 63.79 -22.79 6.53
N VAL A 156 63.31 -24.04 6.53
CA VAL A 156 64.00 -25.19 7.14
C VAL A 156 65.01 -25.82 6.18
N VAL A 157 64.99 -25.44 4.89
CA VAL A 157 65.88 -25.96 3.85
C VAL A 157 67.07 -25.02 3.57
N ASP A 158 66.94 -23.72 3.81
CA ASP A 158 68.04 -22.75 3.70
C ASP A 158 68.43 -22.20 5.09
N ASP A 159 69.41 -22.87 5.70
CA ASP A 159 70.12 -22.43 6.90
C ASP A 159 71.13 -21.35 6.48
N ASP A 160 70.66 -20.12 6.22
CA ASP A 160 71.45 -18.86 6.30
C ASP A 160 70.64 -17.66 5.74
N ASP A 161 69.61 -17.19 6.46
CA ASP A 161 69.35 -15.74 6.53
C ASP A 161 68.35 -15.39 7.66
N PHE A 162 68.80 -15.57 8.90
CA PHE A 162 68.07 -15.17 10.09
C PHE A 162 68.16 -13.66 10.31
N LYS A 163 67.55 -12.84 9.42
CA LYS A 163 67.50 -11.38 9.59
C LYS A 163 66.31 -10.68 8.92
N PHE A 164 65.10 -11.24 9.03
CA PHE A 164 63.87 -10.47 8.71
C PHE A 164 62.71 -10.61 9.73
N SER A 165 62.88 -11.41 10.79
CA SER A 165 61.78 -11.83 11.68
C SER A 165 61.38 -10.83 12.80
N LYS A 166 61.88 -9.58 12.81
CA LYS A 166 61.59 -8.63 13.92
C LYS A 166 60.62 -7.49 13.62
N HIS A 167 60.06 -7.39 12.41
CA HIS A 167 59.15 -6.27 12.09
C HIS A 167 57.75 -6.66 11.61
N PHE A 168 57.45 -7.91 11.27
CA PHE A 168 56.11 -8.26 10.77
C PHE A 168 55.10 -8.67 11.86
N GLY A 169 55.58 -9.27 12.96
CA GLY A 169 54.73 -9.68 14.08
C GLY A 169 54.15 -8.54 14.93
N ALA A 170 54.65 -7.31 14.78
CA ALA A 170 54.20 -6.15 15.55
C ALA A 170 53.07 -5.35 14.88
N TYR A 171 52.83 -5.54 13.58
CA TYR A 171 51.82 -4.77 12.83
C TYR A 171 50.43 -5.42 12.79
N LEU A 172 50.29 -6.72 13.04
CA LEU A 172 48.97 -7.40 13.05
C LEU A 172 48.22 -7.32 14.39
N LEU A 173 48.86 -6.83 15.46
CA LEU A 173 48.25 -6.66 16.78
C LEU A 173 47.84 -5.22 17.09
N THR A 174 47.93 -4.29 16.13
CA THR A 174 47.55 -2.88 16.30
C THR A 174 46.65 -2.35 15.17
N LEU A 175 45.40 -2.83 15.17
CA LEU A 175 44.15 -2.09 14.82
C LEU A 175 43.89 -1.67 13.34
N PRO A 176 42.59 -1.51 12.92
CA PRO A 176 41.46 -1.23 13.78
C PRO A 176 40.22 -2.15 13.68
N ILE A 177 39.84 -2.64 14.86
CA ILE A 177 38.48 -2.52 15.38
C ILE A 177 38.17 -1.00 15.43
N SER A 178 37.67 -0.44 14.33
CA SER A 178 37.07 0.89 14.29
C SER A 178 36.20 1.04 13.06
N VAL A 179 35.16 0.19 12.98
CA VAL A 179 33.93 0.48 12.23
C VAL A 179 32.75 -0.05 13.06
N ALA A 180 32.67 0.41 14.31
CA ALA A 180 31.53 0.16 15.19
C ALA A 180 31.01 1.45 15.89
N SER A 181 31.47 2.63 15.43
CA SER A 181 31.07 3.93 15.97
C SER A 181 30.67 4.88 14.85
N ALA A 182 29.61 4.54 14.10
CA ALA A 182 28.88 5.50 13.27
C ALA A 182 27.48 5.01 12.88
N VAL A 183 26.75 4.32 13.76
CA VAL A 183 25.30 4.19 13.65
C VAL A 183 24.70 4.15 15.05
N SER A 184 24.34 5.33 15.58
CA SER A 184 23.50 5.39 16.78
C SER A 184 22.11 4.85 16.46
N PRO A 185 21.54 3.98 17.31
CA PRO A 185 20.17 3.53 17.21
C PRO A 185 19.25 4.59 17.83
N VAL A 186 18.21 5.01 17.12
CA VAL A 186 17.03 5.60 17.76
C VAL A 186 16.01 4.49 17.86
N SER A 187 15.97 3.84 19.02
CA SER A 187 14.89 2.94 19.42
C SER A 187 13.88 3.66 20.30
N SER A 188 12.66 3.15 20.19
CA SER A 188 11.37 3.64 20.66
C SER A 188 11.04 3.35 22.14
N SER A 189 10.20 4.22 22.73
CA SER A 189 9.28 4.01 23.88
C SER A 189 9.93 3.82 25.27
N SER A 190 9.47 4.40 26.39
CA SER A 190 8.10 4.47 26.92
C SER A 190 8.03 5.29 28.24
N LEU A 191 6.79 5.63 28.65
CA LEU A 191 6.31 6.00 30.01
C LEU A 191 6.22 7.50 30.41
N LEU A 192 4.97 8.00 30.34
CA LEU A 192 4.35 9.05 31.19
C LEU A 192 4.47 8.68 32.69
N PRO A 193 4.47 9.65 33.66
CA PRO A 193 3.24 10.40 33.99
C PRO A 193 3.37 11.86 34.50
N ASN A 194 2.26 12.59 34.32
CA ASN A 194 1.69 13.66 35.17
C ASN A 194 2.58 14.80 35.72
N SER A 195 2.32 16.04 35.27
CA SER A 195 1.74 17.11 36.12
C SER A 195 1.55 18.45 35.34
N LYS A 196 0.58 19.23 35.83
CA LYS A 196 -0.14 20.38 35.25
C LYS A 196 0.70 21.65 34.94
N PRO A 197 0.15 22.60 34.14
CA PRO A 197 0.87 23.76 33.64
C PRO A 197 0.86 24.94 34.62
N ILE A 198 1.95 25.69 34.66
CA ILE A 198 2.04 26.98 35.35
C ILE A 198 2.00 28.12 34.32
N PHE A 199 0.96 28.92 34.45
CA PHE A 199 0.79 30.26 33.88
C PHE A 199 1.93 31.19 34.33
N CYS A 200 2.45 32.04 33.44
CA CYS A 200 2.88 33.38 33.85
C CYS A 200 2.79 34.37 32.69
N LEU A 201 1.91 35.35 32.86
CA LEU A 201 1.83 36.60 32.10
C LEU A 201 3.15 37.39 32.20
N LYS A 202 3.48 38.11 31.13
CA LYS A 202 3.83 39.52 31.27
C LYS A 202 3.32 40.34 30.07
N THR A 203 2.48 41.28 30.45
CA THR A 203 1.93 42.44 29.75
C THR A 203 2.99 43.35 29.13
N LEU A 204 2.64 44.00 28.01
CA LEU A 204 2.79 45.46 27.83
C LEU A 204 1.77 45.97 26.80
N SER A 205 1.00 46.97 27.23
CA SER A 205 0.08 47.86 26.51
C SER A 205 0.79 48.65 25.40
N GLY A 206 0.16 49.23 24.38
CA GLY A 206 -1.26 49.50 24.14
C GLY A 206 -1.45 50.37 22.89
N TYR A 207 -2.61 51.04 22.84
CA TYR A 207 -3.15 51.95 21.81
C TYR A 207 -3.74 51.31 20.55
N ARG A 208 -4.94 51.66 20.06
CA ARG A 208 -6.08 52.46 20.57
C ARG A 208 -7.28 52.11 19.67
N SER A 209 -8.47 52.00 20.27
CA SER A 209 -9.76 51.85 19.59
C SER A 209 -10.30 53.21 19.12
N SER A 210 -10.98 53.23 17.97
CA SER A 210 -12.04 54.19 17.65
C SER A 210 -13.20 53.45 16.99
N SER A 211 -14.37 53.66 17.58
CA SER A 211 -15.68 53.09 17.32
C SER A 211 -16.49 53.81 16.23
N LEU A 212 -17.64 53.19 15.89
CA LEU A 212 -18.84 53.72 15.17
C LEU A 212 -18.74 53.56 13.64
N CYS A 213 -19.71 52.99 12.92
CA CYS A 213 -21.17 53.09 13.02
C CYS A 213 -21.89 51.78 12.67
N GLY A 214 -23.08 51.62 13.22
CA GLY A 214 -23.99 50.50 12.95
C GLY A 214 -24.76 50.63 11.64
N GLY A 215 -25.19 49.48 11.14
CA GLY A 215 -26.12 49.33 10.03
C GLY A 215 -26.88 48.02 10.21
N SER A 216 -28.18 48.14 10.52
CA SER A 216 -29.13 47.06 10.73
C SER A 216 -29.33 46.23 9.46
N ILE A 217 -29.07 44.92 9.51
CA ILE A 217 -29.57 43.97 8.51
C ILE A 217 -30.27 42.82 9.22
N ARG A 218 -31.52 42.62 8.81
CA ARG A 218 -32.51 41.69 9.36
C ARG A 218 -31.99 40.25 9.35
N LYS A 219 -32.13 39.57 10.50
CA LYS A 219 -31.98 38.12 10.66
C LYS A 219 -32.94 37.38 9.72
N ILE A 220 -32.40 36.69 8.73
CA ILE A 220 -33.08 35.58 8.06
C ILE A 220 -32.61 34.31 8.77
N ASN A 221 -33.50 33.74 9.59
CA ASN A 221 -33.29 32.47 10.26
C ASN A 221 -33.37 31.33 9.23
N HIS A 222 -32.24 30.97 8.60
CA HIS A 222 -32.07 29.63 8.09
C HIS A 222 -31.44 28.79 9.20
N LYS A 223 -32.22 27.87 9.78
CA LYS A 223 -31.68 26.81 10.63
C LYS A 223 -30.69 26.00 9.77
N PRO A 224 -29.42 25.88 10.15
CA PRO A 224 -28.56 24.87 9.53
C PRO A 224 -29.15 23.49 9.85
N LEU A 225 -29.24 22.62 8.84
CA LEU A 225 -29.49 21.18 9.02
C LEU A 225 -28.39 20.65 9.93
N ARG A 226 -28.72 20.57 11.22
CA ARG A 226 -27.87 20.01 12.26
C ARG A 226 -27.76 18.53 11.93
N MET A 227 -26.60 18.07 11.46
CA MET A 227 -26.25 16.65 11.55
C MET A 227 -26.33 16.28 13.03
N THR A 228 -27.45 15.68 13.42
CA THR A 228 -27.61 15.10 14.73
C THR A 228 -26.79 13.82 14.72
N SER A 229 -25.67 13.82 15.44
CA SER A 229 -25.10 12.58 15.94
C SER A 229 -26.13 11.98 16.89
N SER A 230 -27.05 11.18 16.36
CA SER A 230 -27.87 10.32 17.19
C SER A 230 -26.91 9.37 17.88
N ASN A 231 -26.79 9.50 19.21
CA ASN A 231 -26.21 8.45 20.05
C ASN A 231 -27.11 7.22 19.93
N MET A 232 -26.93 6.43 18.88
CA MET A 232 -27.47 5.09 18.80
C MET A 232 -26.63 4.22 19.74
N THR A 233 -27.28 3.68 20.77
CA THR A 233 -26.77 2.54 21.53
C THR A 233 -26.37 1.42 20.55
N PRO A 234 -25.17 0.83 20.66
CA PRO A 234 -24.78 -0.29 19.81
C PRO A 234 -25.77 -1.42 20.00
N ARG A 235 -26.47 -1.79 18.93
CA ARG A 235 -27.31 -2.98 18.90
C ARG A 235 -26.36 -4.17 18.78
N ALA A 236 -25.76 -4.59 19.89
CA ALA A 236 -24.93 -5.79 19.94
C ALA A 236 -25.83 -7.03 19.90
N MET A 237 -26.45 -7.30 18.74
CA MET A 237 -26.86 -8.66 18.42
C MET A 237 -25.64 -9.37 17.83
N ALA A 238 -25.43 -10.63 18.23
CA ALA A 238 -24.38 -11.44 17.64
C ALA A 238 -24.66 -11.61 16.14
N THR A 239 -23.62 -11.47 15.32
CA THR A 239 -23.66 -11.75 13.88
C THR A 239 -24.18 -13.17 13.64
N GLN A 240 -25.19 -13.32 12.77
CA GLN A 240 -25.81 -14.61 12.48
C GLN A 240 -25.51 -15.07 11.06
N GLN A 241 -25.21 -16.36 10.87
CA GLN A 241 -25.20 -16.91 9.52
C GLN A 241 -26.63 -16.92 8.97
N LEU A 242 -26.81 -16.59 7.70
CA LEU A 242 -28.11 -16.59 7.05
C LEU A 242 -28.60 -18.04 6.85
N GLU A 243 -29.32 -18.58 7.84
CA GLU A 243 -29.91 -19.93 7.75
C GLU A 243 -31.27 -19.94 7.05
N ASN A 244 -32.05 -18.86 7.21
CA ASN A 244 -33.39 -18.73 6.62
C ASN A 244 -33.56 -17.35 5.97
N ALA A 245 -33.41 -17.31 4.65
CA ALA A 245 -33.54 -16.08 3.87
C ALA A 245 -34.96 -15.50 3.89
N ASP A 246 -36.02 -16.33 3.99
CA ASP A 246 -37.41 -15.85 3.94
C ASP A 246 -37.71 -14.89 5.10
N GLN A 247 -37.21 -15.15 6.31
CA GLN A 247 -37.42 -14.23 7.44
C GLN A 247 -36.80 -12.86 7.20
N LEU A 248 -35.60 -12.81 6.63
CA LEU A 248 -34.96 -11.54 6.29
C LEU A 248 -35.73 -10.83 5.19
N ILE A 249 -36.05 -11.54 4.09
CA ILE A 249 -36.81 -11.04 2.96
C ILE A 249 -38.16 -10.46 3.41
N ASP A 250 -38.92 -11.16 4.22
CA ASP A 250 -40.24 -10.75 4.69
C ASP A 250 -40.16 -9.54 5.63
N SER A 251 -39.04 -9.37 6.35
CA SER A 251 -38.85 -8.27 7.29
C SER A 251 -38.48 -6.93 6.66
N VAL A 252 -38.18 -6.90 5.35
CA VAL A 252 -37.76 -5.68 4.63
C VAL A 252 -38.54 -5.49 3.34
N GLU A 253 -38.64 -4.25 2.88
CA GLU A 253 -39.29 -3.91 1.61
C GLU A 253 -38.28 -3.60 0.51
N THR A 254 -37.08 -3.15 0.89
CA THR A 254 -36.03 -2.72 -0.03
C THR A 254 -34.70 -3.40 0.29
N PHE A 255 -34.06 -3.90 -0.76
CA PHE A 255 -32.66 -4.30 -0.71
C PHE A 255 -31.79 -3.27 -1.43
N ILE A 256 -30.74 -2.83 -0.74
CA ILE A 256 -29.65 -2.07 -1.33
C ILE A 256 -28.48 -3.02 -1.49
N PHE A 257 -27.99 -3.17 -2.72
CA PHE A 257 -26.85 -4.01 -3.05
C PHE A 257 -25.64 -3.13 -3.36
N ASP A 258 -24.50 -3.43 -2.75
CA ASP A 258 -23.24 -3.10 -3.43
C ASP A 258 -23.14 -3.87 -4.76
N CYS A 259 -22.23 -3.44 -5.64
CA CYS A 259 -22.06 -4.04 -6.95
C CYS A 259 -20.81 -4.92 -7.06
N ASP A 260 -19.64 -4.39 -6.70
CA ASP A 260 -18.35 -5.04 -6.92
C ASP A 260 -18.07 -6.01 -5.76
N GLY A 261 -18.04 -7.31 -6.02
CA GLY A 261 -17.95 -8.33 -4.97
C GLY A 261 -19.30 -8.88 -4.51
N VAL A 262 -20.42 -8.28 -4.95
CA VAL A 262 -21.79 -8.70 -4.63
C VAL A 262 -22.57 -9.15 -5.87
N ILE A 263 -22.61 -8.31 -6.91
CA ILE A 263 -23.28 -8.58 -8.19
C ILE A 263 -22.28 -9.15 -9.21
N TRP A 264 -21.06 -8.62 -9.24
CA TRP A 264 -20.02 -9.04 -10.19
C TRP A 264 -18.62 -8.98 -9.61
N LYS A 265 -17.69 -9.66 -10.26
CA LYS A 265 -16.24 -9.46 -10.13
C LYS A 265 -15.67 -9.04 -11.48
N GLY A 266 -15.26 -7.77 -11.60
CA GLY A 266 -14.88 -7.20 -12.89
C GLY A 266 -16.07 -7.23 -13.86
N ASP A 267 -15.95 -7.98 -14.95
CA ASP A 267 -16.95 -8.12 -16.00
C ASP A 267 -17.67 -9.48 -16.00
N LYS A 268 -17.58 -10.24 -14.89
CA LYS A 268 -18.29 -11.50 -14.72
C LYS A 268 -19.29 -11.41 -13.57
N LEU A 269 -20.52 -11.83 -13.80
CA LEU A 269 -21.51 -11.97 -12.74
C LEU A 269 -21.07 -13.01 -11.71
N ILE A 270 -21.41 -12.76 -10.45
CA ILE A 270 -21.38 -13.79 -9.42
C ILE A 270 -22.52 -14.77 -9.70
N GLU A 271 -22.26 -16.05 -9.44
CA GLU A 271 -23.20 -17.14 -9.70
C GLU A 271 -24.54 -16.92 -8.97
N GLY A 272 -25.65 -17.14 -9.67
CA GLY A 272 -27.01 -17.06 -9.12
C GLY A 272 -27.55 -15.64 -8.92
N VAL A 273 -26.82 -14.60 -9.35
CA VAL A 273 -27.25 -13.20 -9.25
C VAL A 273 -28.55 -12.93 -10.01
N PRO A 274 -28.68 -13.27 -11.32
CA PRO A 274 -29.92 -13.01 -12.07
C PRO A 274 -31.15 -13.63 -11.38
N GLU A 275 -31.05 -14.91 -11.01
CA GLU A 275 -32.13 -15.68 -10.39
C GLU A 275 -32.54 -15.09 -9.04
N THR A 276 -31.57 -14.60 -8.26
CA THR A 276 -31.82 -13.96 -6.97
C THR A 276 -32.56 -12.64 -7.13
N LEU A 277 -32.12 -11.78 -8.05
CA LEU A 277 -32.74 -10.48 -8.28
C LEU A 277 -34.18 -10.64 -8.81
N ASP A 278 -34.40 -11.60 -9.72
CA ASP A 278 -35.73 -11.91 -10.25
C ASP A 278 -36.65 -12.48 -9.16
N MET A 279 -36.14 -13.36 -8.29
CA MET A 279 -36.90 -13.88 -7.15
C MET A 279 -37.32 -12.76 -6.19
N LEU A 280 -36.42 -11.84 -5.85
CA LEU A 280 -36.73 -10.71 -4.96
C LEU A 280 -37.76 -9.77 -5.59
N ARG A 281 -37.64 -9.49 -6.89
CA ARG A 281 -38.64 -8.71 -7.64
C ARG A 281 -40.00 -9.41 -7.70
N ALA A 282 -40.03 -10.72 -7.91
CA ALA A 282 -41.26 -11.51 -7.90
C ALA A 282 -41.95 -11.50 -6.52
N LYS A 283 -41.17 -11.38 -5.43
CA LYS A 283 -41.66 -11.16 -4.06
C LYS A 283 -42.03 -9.68 -3.76
N GLY A 284 -42.05 -8.83 -4.78
CA GLY A 284 -42.43 -7.42 -4.67
C GLY A 284 -41.39 -6.54 -3.97
N LYS A 285 -40.14 -6.98 -3.86
CA LYS A 285 -39.07 -6.20 -3.21
C LYS A 285 -38.51 -5.15 -4.16
N ARG A 286 -38.23 -3.97 -3.61
CA ARG A 286 -37.50 -2.91 -4.34
C ARG A 286 -36.01 -3.20 -4.31
N LEU A 287 -35.36 -3.06 -5.45
CA LEU A 287 -33.92 -3.25 -5.58
C LEU A 287 -33.25 -1.92 -5.89
N VAL A 288 -32.14 -1.65 -5.22
CA VAL A 288 -31.31 -0.46 -5.42
C VAL A 288 -29.86 -0.91 -5.44
N PHE A 289 -29.07 -0.37 -6.35
CA PHE A 289 -27.66 -0.72 -6.55
C PHE A 289 -26.78 0.48 -6.22
N VAL A 290 -25.97 0.38 -5.16
CA VAL A 290 -25.14 1.47 -4.64
C VAL A 290 -23.67 1.10 -4.76
N THR A 291 -22.91 1.84 -5.57
CA THR A 291 -21.47 1.58 -5.77
C THR A 291 -20.61 2.79 -5.40
N ASN A 292 -19.49 2.53 -4.72
CA ASN A 292 -18.49 3.56 -4.44
C ASN A 292 -17.59 3.88 -5.64
N ASN A 293 -17.70 3.16 -6.76
CA ASN A 293 -16.90 3.39 -7.93
C ASN A 293 -17.44 4.59 -8.76
N SER A 294 -16.65 5.66 -8.82
CA SER A 294 -17.00 6.92 -9.48
C SER A 294 -16.57 6.99 -10.95
N THR A 295 -16.02 5.92 -11.53
CA THR A 295 -15.48 5.94 -12.91
C THR A 295 -16.55 6.02 -13.98
N LYS A 296 -17.77 5.60 -13.66
CA LYS A 296 -18.91 5.55 -14.58
C LYS A 296 -20.09 6.35 -14.02
N SER A 297 -20.85 6.94 -14.93
CA SER A 297 -22.17 7.52 -14.66
C SER A 297 -23.21 6.40 -14.48
N ARG A 298 -24.37 6.73 -13.93
CA ARG A 298 -25.52 5.82 -13.81
C ARG A 298 -25.93 5.25 -15.17
N LYS A 299 -25.98 6.09 -16.21
CA LYS A 299 -26.22 5.64 -17.59
C LYS A 299 -25.18 4.63 -18.09
N GLN A 300 -23.90 4.83 -17.75
CA GLN A 300 -22.84 3.86 -18.12
C GLN A 300 -22.95 2.57 -17.31
N TYR A 301 -23.36 2.63 -16.04
CA TYR A 301 -23.66 1.43 -15.26
C TYR A 301 -24.88 0.70 -15.78
N GLY A 302 -25.94 1.39 -16.20
CA GLY A 302 -27.11 0.78 -16.85
C GLY A 302 -26.71 -0.09 -18.04
N LYS A 303 -25.83 0.43 -18.91
CA LYS A 303 -25.24 -0.34 -20.02
C LYS A 303 -24.42 -1.55 -19.56
N LYS A 304 -23.70 -1.44 -18.43
CA LYS A 304 -22.96 -2.57 -17.86
C LYS A 304 -23.91 -3.66 -17.38
N PHE A 305 -24.96 -3.31 -16.63
CA PHE A 305 -26.00 -4.25 -16.22
C PHE A 305 -26.63 -4.94 -17.44
N GLU A 306 -26.99 -4.19 -18.47
CA GLU A 306 -27.55 -4.72 -19.72
C GLU A 306 -26.60 -5.70 -20.42
N THR A 307 -25.30 -5.36 -20.51
CA THR A 307 -24.27 -6.24 -21.11
C THR A 307 -24.12 -7.55 -20.34
N LEU A 308 -24.35 -7.52 -19.02
CA LEU A 308 -24.33 -8.68 -18.15
C LEU A 308 -25.66 -9.46 -18.15
N GLY A 309 -26.65 -9.05 -18.94
CA GLY A 309 -27.95 -9.71 -19.03
C GLY A 309 -28.92 -9.35 -17.90
N LEU A 310 -28.67 -8.27 -17.17
CA LEU A 310 -29.53 -7.80 -16.09
C LEU A 310 -30.35 -6.58 -16.53
N ASN A 311 -31.67 -6.65 -16.37
CA ASN A 311 -32.56 -5.52 -16.62
C ASN A 311 -32.63 -4.62 -15.38
N VAL A 312 -31.91 -3.50 -15.37
CA VAL A 312 -31.85 -2.53 -14.27
C VAL A 312 -32.09 -1.13 -14.82
N ASN A 313 -33.08 -0.43 -14.26
CA ASN A 313 -33.37 0.95 -14.62
C ASN A 313 -32.32 1.88 -14.03
N GLU A 314 -32.02 2.97 -14.73
CA GLU A 314 -31.04 3.97 -14.27
C GLU A 314 -31.41 4.56 -12.88
N GLU A 315 -32.71 4.63 -12.58
CA GLU A 315 -33.22 5.09 -11.29
C GLU A 315 -32.97 4.15 -10.11
N GLU A 316 -32.64 2.89 -10.39
CA GLU A 316 -32.24 1.90 -9.39
C GLU A 316 -30.74 2.02 -9.06
N ILE A 317 -29.97 2.84 -9.81
CA ILE A 317 -28.50 2.93 -9.70
C ILE A 317 -28.06 4.21 -8.99
N PHE A 318 -27.25 4.04 -7.96
CA PHE A 318 -26.72 5.10 -7.10
C PHE A 318 -25.20 4.97 -7.00
N ALA A 319 -24.51 5.50 -8.00
CA ALA A 319 -23.06 5.55 -8.00
C ALA A 319 -22.54 6.76 -7.20
N SER A 320 -21.35 6.64 -6.61
CA SER A 320 -20.68 7.75 -5.93
C SER A 320 -20.36 8.94 -6.85
N SER A 321 -20.26 8.69 -8.17
CA SER A 321 -20.21 9.75 -9.20
C SER A 321 -21.46 10.62 -9.21
N PHE A 322 -22.64 10.00 -9.09
CA PHE A 322 -23.92 10.69 -8.95
C PHE A 322 -24.05 11.37 -7.59
N ALA A 323 -23.58 10.74 -6.51
CA ALA A 323 -23.70 11.27 -5.15
C ALA A 323 -23.08 12.67 -5.00
N ALA A 324 -21.96 12.95 -5.67
CA ALA A 324 -21.36 14.29 -5.66
C ALA A 324 -22.27 15.34 -6.32
N ALA A 325 -22.85 15.03 -7.47
CA ALA A 325 -23.78 15.93 -8.17
C ALA A 325 -25.07 16.13 -7.37
N ALA A 326 -25.64 15.06 -6.82
CA ALA A 326 -26.84 15.11 -5.97
C ALA A 326 -26.60 15.93 -4.69
N TYR A 327 -25.41 15.81 -4.08
CA TYR A 327 -25.04 16.63 -2.92
C TYR A 327 -24.97 18.11 -3.27
N LEU A 328 -24.36 18.48 -4.40
CA LEU A 328 -24.32 19.87 -4.86
C LEU A 328 -25.73 20.41 -5.13
N GLN A 329 -26.63 19.60 -5.68
CA GLN A 329 -28.05 19.97 -5.85
C GLN A 329 -28.75 20.21 -4.51
N SER A 330 -28.55 19.33 -3.52
CA SER A 330 -29.24 19.41 -2.23
C SER A 330 -28.88 20.67 -1.43
N ILE A 331 -27.67 21.18 -1.59
CA ILE A 331 -27.20 22.41 -0.94
C ILE A 331 -27.45 23.68 -1.78
N ASN A 332 -28.15 23.56 -2.93
CA ASN A 332 -28.34 24.65 -3.89
C ASN A 332 -27.02 25.30 -4.32
N PHE A 333 -26.03 24.48 -4.71
CA PHE A 333 -24.72 24.97 -5.14
C PHE A 333 -24.86 26.00 -6.28
N PRO A 334 -24.18 27.16 -6.21
CA PRO A 334 -24.36 28.24 -7.17
C PRO A 334 -24.02 27.81 -8.60
N LYS A 335 -24.91 28.11 -9.55
CA LYS A 335 -24.78 27.68 -10.96
C LYS A 335 -23.70 28.44 -11.75
N ASP A 336 -23.28 29.60 -11.24
CA ASP A 336 -22.18 30.40 -11.75
C ASP A 336 -20.81 29.90 -11.27
N LYS A 337 -20.78 28.97 -10.30
CA LYS A 337 -19.54 28.36 -9.80
C LYS A 337 -19.23 27.07 -10.55
N LYS A 338 -17.93 26.84 -10.76
CA LYS A 338 -17.42 25.62 -11.38
C LYS A 338 -17.01 24.58 -10.35
N VAL A 339 -17.00 23.32 -10.78
CA VAL A 339 -16.48 22.18 -10.01
C VAL A 339 -15.17 21.71 -10.65
N TYR A 340 -14.07 21.72 -9.90
CA TYR A 340 -12.84 21.07 -10.34
C TYR A 340 -12.89 19.59 -9.99
N VAL A 341 -12.70 18.72 -10.98
CA VAL A 341 -12.81 17.28 -10.83
C VAL A 341 -11.43 16.64 -10.88
N ILE A 342 -11.08 15.93 -9.83
CA ILE A 342 -9.98 14.97 -9.77
C ILE A 342 -10.62 13.59 -9.79
N GLY A 343 -10.80 13.01 -10.97
CA GLY A 343 -11.63 11.82 -11.18
C GLY A 343 -11.85 11.53 -12.66
N GLU A 344 -12.56 10.44 -12.93
CA GLU A 344 -12.85 10.00 -14.30
C GLU A 344 -14.23 10.42 -14.83
N GLU A 345 -14.51 10.11 -16.10
CA GLU A 345 -15.67 10.55 -16.89
C GLU A 345 -17.02 10.43 -16.18
N GLY A 346 -17.20 9.42 -15.33
CA GLY A 346 -18.44 9.22 -14.60
C GLY A 346 -18.88 10.43 -13.78
N ILE A 347 -17.94 11.07 -13.09
CA ILE A 347 -18.22 12.27 -12.28
C ILE A 347 -18.61 13.44 -13.20
N LEU A 348 -17.86 13.65 -14.29
CA LEU A 348 -18.09 14.76 -15.22
C LEU A 348 -19.48 14.68 -15.85
N LYS A 349 -19.89 13.48 -16.30
CA LYS A 349 -21.21 13.25 -16.90
C LYS A 349 -22.36 13.48 -15.91
N GLU A 350 -22.21 13.05 -14.65
CA GLU A 350 -23.24 13.30 -13.63
C GLU A 350 -23.35 14.79 -13.25
N LEU A 351 -22.22 15.50 -13.22
CA LEU A 351 -22.21 16.96 -13.04
C LEU A 351 -22.89 17.68 -14.22
N GLU A 352 -22.62 17.26 -15.45
CA GLU A 352 -23.26 17.77 -16.66
C GLU A 352 -24.78 17.58 -16.62
N LEU A 353 -25.24 16.36 -16.31
CA LEU A 353 -26.66 16.03 -16.17
C LEU A 353 -27.35 16.83 -15.07
N ALA A 354 -26.64 17.14 -13.99
CA ALA A 354 -27.12 18.01 -12.92
C ALA A 354 -27.06 19.52 -13.27
N GLY A 355 -26.53 19.87 -14.44
CA GLY A 355 -26.39 21.23 -14.94
C GLY A 355 -25.34 22.04 -14.17
N PHE A 356 -24.22 21.42 -13.80
CA PHE A 356 -23.07 22.12 -13.21
C PHE A 356 -21.93 22.24 -14.22
N GLN A 357 -21.29 23.40 -14.23
CA GLN A 357 -20.05 23.59 -14.98
C GLN A 357 -18.89 22.91 -14.25
N TYR A 358 -17.98 22.31 -15.01
CA TYR A 358 -16.83 21.63 -14.45
C TYR A 358 -15.57 21.90 -15.27
N LEU A 359 -14.42 21.61 -14.66
CA LEU A 359 -13.13 21.48 -15.34
C LEU A 359 -12.31 20.35 -14.68
N GLY A 360 -11.21 19.97 -15.32
CA GLY A 360 -10.36 18.87 -14.87
C GLY A 360 -10.74 17.54 -15.50
N GLY A 361 -10.67 16.46 -14.73
CA GLY A 361 -10.94 15.10 -15.20
C GLY A 361 -9.74 14.45 -15.93
N PRO A 362 -9.99 13.43 -16.78
CA PRO A 362 -8.92 12.71 -17.49
C PRO A 362 -8.02 13.59 -18.36
N ASP A 363 -8.54 14.68 -18.91
CA ASP A 363 -7.83 15.58 -19.82
C ASP A 363 -6.61 16.25 -19.15
N ASP A 364 -6.67 16.47 -17.84
CA ASP A 364 -5.56 17.01 -17.05
C ASP A 364 -4.47 15.95 -16.78
N GLY A 365 -4.69 14.69 -17.16
CA GLY A 365 -3.83 13.54 -16.87
C GLY A 365 -2.40 13.65 -17.40
N LYS A 366 -2.19 14.41 -18.47
CA LYS A 366 -0.87 14.62 -19.09
C LYS A 366 -0.24 15.97 -18.76
N ARG A 367 -0.95 16.84 -18.02
CA ARG A 367 -0.44 18.16 -17.65
C ARG A 367 0.71 18.03 -16.65
N GLN A 368 1.65 18.95 -16.76
CA GLN A 368 2.82 19.05 -15.88
C GLN A 368 2.94 20.48 -15.37
N ILE A 369 3.61 20.64 -14.22
CA ILE A 369 3.88 21.94 -13.61
C ILE A 369 5.35 22.28 -13.84
N GLU A 370 5.64 23.52 -14.21
CA GLU A 370 7.00 24.03 -14.24
C GLU A 370 7.47 24.34 -12.81
N LEU A 371 8.61 23.78 -12.40
CA LEU A 371 9.18 24.03 -11.07
C LEU A 371 10.41 24.93 -11.20
N LYS A 372 10.18 26.25 -11.12
CA LYS A 372 11.24 27.27 -11.08
C LYS A 372 10.97 28.32 -9.99
N PRO A 373 12.00 28.99 -9.47
CA PRO A 373 11.82 30.07 -8.49
C PRO A 373 10.87 31.16 -9.01
N GLY A 374 9.90 31.55 -8.17
CA GLY A 374 8.93 32.60 -8.51
C GLY A 374 7.80 32.19 -9.44
N PHE A 375 7.74 30.94 -9.90
CA PHE A 375 6.59 30.45 -10.66
C PHE A 375 5.35 30.34 -9.78
N LEU A 376 4.25 30.93 -10.24
CA LEU A 376 2.92 30.80 -9.64
C LEU A 376 2.03 30.03 -10.61
N MET A 377 1.45 28.95 -10.14
CA MET A 377 0.45 28.22 -10.90
C MET A 377 -0.88 28.94 -10.78
N GLU A 378 -1.45 29.36 -11.90
CA GLU A 378 -2.78 29.96 -11.93
C GLU A 378 -3.87 28.88 -11.81
N HIS A 379 -4.95 29.23 -11.11
CA HIS A 379 -6.17 28.44 -11.03
C HIS A 379 -7.40 29.35 -11.18
N GLU A 380 -8.54 28.76 -11.52
CA GLU A 380 -9.79 29.48 -11.75
C GLU A 380 -10.42 29.93 -10.42
N HIS A 381 -10.65 31.24 -10.25
CA HIS A 381 -11.22 31.80 -9.01
C HIS A 381 -12.73 31.58 -8.84
N ASP A 382 -13.42 31.14 -9.90
CA ASP A 382 -14.83 30.77 -9.87
C ASP A 382 -15.08 29.30 -9.51
N VAL A 383 -14.03 28.52 -9.22
CA VAL A 383 -14.15 27.16 -8.69
C VAL A 383 -14.67 27.21 -7.25
N GLY A 384 -15.91 26.76 -7.07
CA GLY A 384 -16.60 26.71 -5.77
C GLY A 384 -16.54 25.34 -5.10
N ALA A 385 -16.13 24.29 -5.82
CA ALA A 385 -15.97 22.96 -5.26
C ALA A 385 -14.85 22.18 -5.97
N VAL A 386 -14.13 21.37 -5.20
CA VAL A 386 -13.22 20.34 -5.69
C VAL A 386 -13.81 18.99 -5.33
N VAL A 387 -14.10 18.17 -6.34
CA VAL A 387 -14.58 16.79 -6.18
C VAL A 387 -13.44 15.83 -6.49
N VAL A 388 -13.11 14.97 -5.53
CA VAL A 388 -12.03 13.98 -5.63
C VAL A 388 -12.63 12.58 -5.58
N GLY A 389 -12.38 11.79 -6.61
CA GLY A 389 -12.72 10.38 -6.68
C GLY A 389 -11.56 9.54 -7.19
N PHE A 390 -11.86 8.30 -7.57
CA PHE A 390 -10.84 7.43 -8.17
C PHE A 390 -10.46 7.96 -9.56
N ASP A 391 -9.15 8.10 -9.80
CA ASP A 391 -8.58 8.70 -11.00
C ASP A 391 -7.30 7.96 -11.44
N ARG A 392 -7.35 7.20 -12.52
CA ARG A 392 -6.15 6.54 -13.09
C ARG A 392 -5.17 7.53 -13.74
N TYR A 393 -5.61 8.75 -13.98
CA TYR A 393 -4.82 9.84 -14.52
C TYR A 393 -4.42 10.86 -13.45
N PHE A 394 -4.36 10.41 -12.19
CA PHE A 394 -3.94 11.22 -11.06
C PHE A 394 -2.46 11.61 -11.19
N ASN A 395 -2.15 12.89 -11.01
CA ASN A 395 -0.81 13.43 -11.17
C ASN A 395 -0.59 14.64 -10.25
N TYR A 396 0.65 15.12 -10.20
CA TYR A 396 1.01 16.27 -9.36
C TYR A 396 0.31 17.57 -9.77
N TYR A 397 0.04 17.78 -11.07
CA TYR A 397 -0.73 18.92 -11.56
C TYR A 397 -2.10 19.01 -10.90
N LYS A 398 -2.85 17.90 -10.89
CA LYS A 398 -4.19 17.83 -10.30
C LYS A 398 -4.17 18.08 -8.79
N ILE A 399 -3.18 17.52 -8.08
CA ILE A 399 -3.00 17.75 -6.64
C ILE A 399 -2.81 19.25 -6.38
N GLN A 400 -1.89 19.88 -7.09
CA GLN A 400 -1.59 21.30 -6.90
C GLN A 400 -2.79 22.17 -7.27
N TYR A 401 -3.43 21.94 -8.42
CA TYR A 401 -4.60 22.70 -8.86
C TYR A 401 -5.74 22.61 -7.84
N GLY A 402 -6.08 21.39 -7.39
CA GLY A 402 -7.10 21.17 -6.36
C GLY A 402 -6.73 21.83 -5.03
N THR A 403 -5.46 21.77 -4.63
CA THR A 403 -4.95 22.41 -3.41
C THR A 403 -5.14 23.92 -3.45
N LEU A 404 -4.78 24.56 -4.57
CA LEU A 404 -4.94 26.01 -4.76
C LEU A 404 -6.42 26.40 -4.72
N CYS A 405 -7.28 25.68 -5.45
CA CYS A 405 -8.73 25.92 -5.39
C CYS A 405 -9.27 25.87 -3.95
N ILE A 406 -8.90 24.82 -3.19
CA ILE A 406 -9.38 24.63 -1.81
C ILE A 406 -8.86 25.70 -0.85
N ARG A 407 -7.63 26.20 -1.04
CA ARG A 407 -6.97 27.13 -0.12
C ARG A 407 -7.23 28.60 -0.44
N GLU A 408 -7.33 28.93 -1.72
CA GLU A 408 -7.33 30.32 -2.18
C GLU A 408 -8.72 30.81 -2.59
N ASN A 409 -9.63 29.92 -3.02
CA ASN A 409 -10.99 30.33 -3.36
C ASN A 409 -11.88 30.33 -2.10
N PRO A 410 -12.48 31.48 -1.73
CA PRO A 410 -13.31 31.58 -0.53
C PRO A 410 -14.51 30.64 -0.58
N GLY A 411 -14.70 29.84 0.46
CA GLY A 411 -15.83 28.91 0.57
C GLY A 411 -15.74 27.69 -0.34
N CYS A 412 -14.60 27.44 -0.99
CA CYS A 412 -14.44 26.26 -1.85
C CYS A 412 -14.67 24.97 -1.05
N LEU A 413 -15.63 24.17 -1.52
CA LEU A 413 -15.97 22.87 -0.95
C LEU A 413 -14.90 21.84 -1.33
N PHE A 414 -14.54 20.97 -0.39
CA PHE A 414 -13.70 19.80 -0.65
C PHE A 414 -14.58 18.56 -0.46
N ILE A 415 -14.86 17.85 -1.56
CA ILE A 415 -15.78 16.71 -1.60
C ILE A 415 -15.03 15.48 -2.07
N ALA A 416 -15.23 14.35 -1.39
CA ALA A 416 -14.70 13.05 -1.78
C ALA A 416 -15.84 12.10 -2.16
N THR A 417 -15.73 11.42 -3.31
CA THR A 417 -16.74 10.44 -3.72
C THR A 417 -16.76 9.22 -2.81
N ASN A 418 -15.60 8.77 -2.32
CA ASN A 418 -15.42 7.73 -1.30
C ASN A 418 -14.01 7.87 -0.67
N ARG A 419 -13.70 7.05 0.35
CA ARG A 419 -12.36 6.99 0.97
C ARG A 419 -11.78 5.57 0.95
N ASP A 420 -12.21 4.75 0.02
CA ASP A 420 -11.81 3.35 -0.05
C ASP A 420 -10.30 3.31 -0.30
N ALA A 421 -9.55 2.72 0.64
CA ALA A 421 -8.08 2.70 0.57
C ALA A 421 -7.58 1.87 -0.61
N VAL A 422 -8.32 0.81 -0.94
CA VAL A 422 -8.04 -0.13 -2.03
C VAL A 422 -9.29 -0.44 -2.84
N THR A 423 -9.09 -0.87 -4.08
CA THR A 423 -10.12 -1.30 -5.03
C THR A 423 -9.64 -2.52 -5.82
N HIS A 424 -10.57 -3.30 -6.38
CA HIS A 424 -10.27 -4.45 -7.24
C HIS A 424 -10.51 -4.12 -8.71
N LEU A 425 -9.49 -3.56 -9.38
CA LEU A 425 -9.55 -3.31 -10.83
C LEU A 425 -9.35 -4.59 -11.66
N THR A 426 -8.66 -5.56 -11.08
CA THR A 426 -8.45 -6.90 -11.61
C THR A 426 -8.74 -7.93 -10.53
N ASP A 427 -8.89 -9.19 -10.92
CA ASP A 427 -9.09 -10.33 -10.03
C ASP A 427 -7.82 -10.76 -9.28
N ALA A 428 -6.65 -10.31 -9.72
CA ALA A 428 -5.36 -10.80 -9.23
C ALA A 428 -4.83 -10.08 -7.98
N GLN A 429 -5.13 -8.80 -7.80
CA GLN A 429 -4.58 -8.02 -6.67
C GLN A 429 -5.42 -6.78 -6.33
N GLU A 430 -5.19 -6.25 -5.12
CA GLU A 430 -5.68 -4.95 -4.70
C GLU A 430 -4.87 -3.81 -5.35
N TRP A 431 -5.56 -2.73 -5.67
CA TRP A 431 -4.98 -1.51 -6.22
C TRP A 431 -5.36 -0.32 -5.35
N ALA A 432 -4.56 0.74 -5.36
CA ALA A 432 -4.87 1.99 -4.66
C ALA A 432 -6.28 2.48 -5.03
N GLY A 433 -7.12 2.72 -4.03
CA GLY A 433 -8.49 3.21 -4.20
C GLY A 433 -8.59 4.73 -4.15
N GLY A 434 -9.81 5.27 -4.28
CA GLY A 434 -10.06 6.71 -4.24
C GLY A 434 -9.55 7.39 -2.96
N GLY A 435 -9.51 6.65 -1.84
CA GLY A 435 -8.95 7.12 -0.57
C GLY A 435 -7.48 7.54 -0.65
N SER A 436 -6.69 6.92 -1.54
CA SER A 436 -5.29 7.32 -1.74
C SER A 436 -5.17 8.68 -2.40
N MET A 437 -6.00 8.98 -3.41
CA MET A 437 -6.05 10.29 -4.08
C MET A 437 -6.56 11.38 -3.12
N VAL A 438 -7.60 11.05 -2.34
CA VAL A 438 -8.13 11.93 -1.29
C VAL A 438 -7.04 12.23 -0.25
N GLY A 439 -6.28 11.23 0.19
CA GLY A 439 -5.20 11.39 1.16
C GLY A 439 -4.12 12.39 0.72
N ALA A 440 -3.79 12.43 -0.57
CA ALA A 440 -2.84 13.40 -1.11
C ALA A 440 -3.36 14.85 -1.03
N LEU A 441 -4.66 15.07 -1.26
CA LEU A 441 -5.28 16.39 -1.10
C LEU A 441 -5.43 16.76 0.37
N VAL A 442 -5.77 15.81 1.25
CA VAL A 442 -5.79 16.03 2.70
C VAL A 442 -4.40 16.46 3.19
N GLY A 443 -3.34 15.79 2.76
CA GLY A 443 -1.96 16.12 3.16
C GLY A 443 -1.51 17.51 2.72
N SER A 444 -1.91 17.96 1.52
CA SER A 444 -1.51 19.27 0.97
C SER A 444 -2.39 20.43 1.43
N THR A 445 -3.67 20.16 1.72
CA THR A 445 -4.64 21.18 2.17
C THR A 445 -4.79 21.25 3.68
N GLN A 446 -4.44 20.19 4.41
CA GLN A 446 -4.69 20.01 5.84
C GLN A 446 -6.18 20.18 6.22
N ARG A 447 -7.08 19.85 5.27
CA ARG A 447 -8.54 19.90 5.44
C ARG A 447 -9.12 18.52 5.15
N GLU A 448 -10.11 18.11 5.93
CA GLU A 448 -10.88 16.89 5.66
C GLU A 448 -11.98 17.17 4.62
N PRO A 449 -12.22 16.23 3.68
CA PRO A 449 -13.30 16.36 2.72
C PRO A 449 -14.65 15.98 3.33
N LEU A 450 -15.72 16.49 2.74
CA LEU A 450 -17.04 15.91 2.88
C LEU A 450 -17.15 14.66 2.01
N VAL A 451 -17.39 13.50 2.61
CA VAL A 451 -17.54 12.23 1.89
C VAL A 451 -19.00 12.01 1.52
N VAL A 452 -19.29 11.80 0.24
CA VAL A 452 -20.67 11.58 -0.26
C VAL A 452 -21.02 10.11 -0.50
N GLY A 453 -20.02 9.25 -0.71
CA GLY A 453 -20.20 7.80 -0.82
C GLY A 453 -20.20 7.07 0.52
N LYS A 454 -20.33 5.75 0.46
CA LYS A 454 -20.30 4.87 1.64
C LYS A 454 -18.97 5.06 2.41
N PRO A 455 -18.95 5.13 3.75
CA PRO A 455 -20.06 4.87 4.69
C PRO A 455 -20.91 6.10 5.09
N SER A 456 -20.82 7.22 4.37
CA SER A 456 -21.68 8.40 4.59
C SER A 456 -23.14 8.07 4.33
N THR A 457 -24.06 8.52 5.19
CA THR A 457 -25.50 8.23 5.05
C THR A 457 -26.20 9.06 3.99
N PHE A 458 -25.50 10.01 3.34
CA PHE A 458 -26.10 10.93 2.36
C PHE A 458 -26.94 10.20 1.30
N MET A 459 -26.41 9.13 0.69
CA MET A 459 -27.18 8.34 -0.28
C MET A 459 -28.36 7.60 0.35
N MET A 460 -28.23 7.10 1.59
CA MET A 460 -29.32 6.46 2.31
C MET A 460 -30.46 7.43 2.59
N ASP A 461 -30.12 8.64 3.05
CA ASP A 461 -31.06 9.73 3.32
C ASP A 461 -31.79 10.13 2.02
N TYR A 462 -31.03 10.33 0.94
CA TYR A 462 -31.57 10.61 -0.38
C TYR A 462 -32.54 9.51 -0.89
N LEU A 463 -32.18 8.24 -0.70
CA LEU A 463 -33.00 7.10 -1.09
C LEU A 463 -34.30 7.01 -0.29
N ALA A 464 -34.20 7.16 1.03
CA ALA A 464 -35.35 7.14 1.93
C ALA A 464 -36.33 8.26 1.59
N ASP A 465 -35.84 9.47 1.32
CA ASP A 465 -36.66 10.62 0.93
C ASP A 465 -37.27 10.44 -0.46
N LYS A 466 -36.47 10.01 -1.46
CA LYS A 466 -36.94 9.83 -2.84
C LYS A 466 -38.06 8.79 -2.92
N PHE A 467 -37.95 7.72 -2.15
CA PHE A 467 -38.86 6.58 -2.25
C PHE A 467 -39.89 6.50 -1.12
N GLY A 468 -39.82 7.37 -0.11
CA GLY A 468 -40.73 7.38 1.03
C GLY A 468 -40.62 6.14 1.93
N ILE A 469 -39.41 5.60 2.11
CA ILE A 469 -39.18 4.32 2.79
C ILE A 469 -38.56 4.54 4.16
N GLN A 470 -39.06 3.82 5.17
CA GLN A 470 -38.43 3.81 6.48
C GLN A 470 -37.14 3.00 6.44
N LYS A 471 -36.06 3.57 6.95
CA LYS A 471 -34.72 2.95 6.94
C LYS A 471 -34.69 1.57 7.63
N SER A 472 -35.56 1.33 8.62
CA SER A 472 -35.72 0.02 9.27
C SER A 472 -36.25 -1.08 8.36
N GLN A 473 -36.86 -0.74 7.23
CA GLN A 473 -37.39 -1.66 6.20
C GLN A 473 -36.40 -1.85 5.03
N ILE A 474 -35.15 -1.42 5.21
CA ILE A 474 -34.07 -1.54 4.24
C ILE A 474 -33.07 -2.59 4.74
N CYS A 475 -32.60 -3.46 3.84
CA CYS A 475 -31.43 -4.31 4.05
C CYS A 475 -30.29 -3.86 3.13
N MET A 476 -29.15 -3.49 3.71
CA MET A 476 -27.91 -3.24 2.99
C MET A 476 -27.14 -4.56 2.84
N VAL A 477 -26.91 -4.97 1.60
CA VAL A 477 -26.14 -6.16 1.22
C VAL A 477 -24.81 -5.71 0.63
N GLY A 478 -23.71 -6.12 1.24
CA GLY A 478 -22.37 -5.69 0.85
C GLY A 478 -21.31 -6.73 1.16
N ASP A 479 -20.12 -6.55 0.61
CA ASP A 479 -18.99 -7.46 0.79
C ASP A 479 -17.92 -6.90 1.73
N ARG A 480 -18.07 -5.64 2.17
CA ARG A 480 -17.04 -4.93 2.91
C ARG A 480 -17.55 -4.29 4.21
N LEU A 481 -16.85 -4.57 5.32
CA LEU A 481 -17.25 -4.15 6.67
C LEU A 481 -17.21 -2.63 6.88
N ASP A 482 -16.08 -1.99 6.57
CA ASP A 482 -15.80 -0.57 6.82
C ASP A 482 -16.55 0.41 5.89
N THR A 483 -17.23 -0.12 4.88
CA THR A 483 -17.98 0.66 3.89
C THR A 483 -19.44 0.25 3.86
N ASP A 484 -19.78 -0.96 3.43
CA ASP A 484 -21.17 -1.38 3.24
C ASP A 484 -21.90 -1.65 4.54
N ILE A 485 -21.30 -2.46 5.41
CA ILE A 485 -21.94 -2.81 6.68
C ILE A 485 -22.02 -1.57 7.55
N LEU A 486 -20.94 -0.79 7.63
CA LEU A 486 -20.96 0.49 8.34
C LEU A 486 -21.95 1.49 7.73
N PHE A 487 -22.10 1.53 6.40
CA PHE A 487 -23.13 2.35 5.72
C PHE A 487 -24.55 1.95 6.14
N GLY A 488 -24.85 0.65 6.13
CA GLY A 488 -26.15 0.14 6.57
C GLY A 488 -26.43 0.44 8.04
N GLN A 489 -25.44 0.21 8.92
CA GLN A 489 -25.54 0.50 10.35
C GLN A 489 -25.74 1.98 10.65
N ASN A 490 -24.93 2.85 10.04
CA ASN A 490 -25.08 4.31 10.17
C ASN A 490 -26.43 4.77 9.63
N GLY A 491 -26.92 4.10 8.59
CA GLY A 491 -28.26 4.31 8.02
C GLY A 491 -29.39 3.74 8.87
N GLY A 492 -29.13 3.00 9.95
CA GLY A 492 -30.19 2.34 10.74
C GLY A 492 -30.94 1.24 9.98
N CYS A 493 -30.29 0.66 8.98
CA CYS A 493 -30.80 -0.43 8.15
C CYS A 493 -30.39 -1.79 8.73
N LYS A 494 -31.05 -2.86 8.29
CA LYS A 494 -30.50 -4.21 8.44
C LYS A 494 -29.28 -4.37 7.55
N THR A 495 -28.37 -5.25 7.93
CA THR A 495 -27.12 -5.49 7.20
C THR A 495 -26.89 -6.98 6.93
N LEU A 496 -26.52 -7.30 5.69
CA LEU A 496 -26.13 -8.63 5.27
C LEU A 496 -24.77 -8.56 4.58
N LEU A 497 -23.78 -9.22 5.18
CA LEU A 497 -22.46 -9.38 4.57
C LEU A 497 -22.43 -10.59 3.64
N VAL A 498 -21.89 -10.43 2.43
CA VAL A 498 -21.54 -11.56 1.57
C VAL A 498 -20.04 -11.79 1.55
N LEU A 499 -19.61 -13.05 1.61
CA LEU A 499 -18.20 -13.46 1.58
C LEU A 499 -17.65 -13.61 0.15
N SER A 500 -18.42 -13.19 -0.85
CA SER A 500 -18.03 -13.26 -2.25
C SER A 500 -17.01 -12.18 -2.63
N GLY A 501 -16.80 -11.14 -1.83
CA GLY A 501 -15.90 -10.02 -2.16
C GLY A 501 -14.71 -9.86 -1.21
N VAL A 502 -14.53 -8.67 -0.64
CA VAL A 502 -13.35 -8.25 0.15
C VAL A 502 -13.27 -8.98 1.49
N THR A 503 -14.36 -9.04 2.24
CA THR A 503 -14.33 -9.57 3.61
C THR A 503 -14.29 -11.09 3.61
N SER A 504 -13.21 -11.66 4.16
CA SER A 504 -13.13 -13.10 4.43
C SER A 504 -13.78 -13.46 5.78
N ILE A 505 -14.08 -14.74 5.98
CA ILE A 505 -14.56 -15.23 7.30
C ILE A 505 -13.56 -14.91 8.42
N SER A 506 -12.26 -15.01 8.14
CA SER A 506 -11.20 -14.66 9.10
C SER A 506 -11.16 -13.18 9.45
N MET A 507 -11.50 -12.29 8.52
CA MET A 507 -11.65 -10.86 8.81
C MET A 507 -12.89 -10.59 9.66
N LEU A 508 -14.02 -11.24 9.35
CA LEU A 508 -15.26 -11.10 10.11
C LEU A 508 -15.10 -11.55 11.57
N GLU A 509 -14.47 -12.71 11.78
CA GLU A 509 -14.24 -13.33 13.09
C GLU A 509 -13.04 -12.74 13.86
N SER A 510 -12.26 -11.86 13.22
CA SER A 510 -11.10 -11.23 13.85
C SER A 510 -11.48 -10.48 15.13
N PRO A 511 -10.75 -10.65 16.24
CA PRO A 511 -10.97 -9.85 17.46
C PRO A 511 -10.79 -8.34 17.25
N GLU A 512 -10.08 -7.94 16.20
CA GLU A 512 -9.90 -6.52 15.84
C GLU A 512 -11.11 -5.94 15.10
N ASN A 513 -12.02 -6.78 14.61
CA ASN A 513 -13.21 -6.34 13.89
C ASN A 513 -14.22 -5.72 14.86
N LYS A 514 -14.44 -4.40 14.69
CA LYS A 514 -15.40 -3.62 15.47
C LYS A 514 -16.76 -3.46 14.79
N ILE A 515 -16.91 -3.93 13.55
CA ILE A 515 -18.10 -3.74 12.73
C ILE A 515 -18.72 -5.12 12.49
N GLN A 516 -19.88 -5.37 13.09
CA GLN A 516 -20.53 -6.67 13.06
C GLN A 516 -21.84 -6.58 12.27
N PRO A 517 -21.99 -7.27 11.13
CA PRO A 517 -23.24 -7.27 10.38
C PRO A 517 -24.33 -8.03 11.14
N ASP A 518 -25.61 -7.76 10.86
CA ASP A 518 -26.71 -8.54 11.44
C ASP A 518 -26.67 -9.99 10.93
N PHE A 519 -26.41 -10.14 9.63
CA PHE A 519 -26.32 -11.43 8.96
C PHE A 519 -25.08 -11.55 8.09
N TYR A 520 -24.62 -12.77 7.82
CA TYR A 520 -23.66 -13.05 6.75
C TYR A 520 -23.99 -14.31 5.96
N THR A 521 -23.58 -14.37 4.70
CA THR A 521 -23.73 -15.52 3.82
C THR A 521 -22.58 -15.62 2.82
N SER A 522 -22.45 -16.72 2.09
CA SER A 522 -21.33 -16.88 1.14
C SER A 522 -21.48 -15.97 -0.07
N LYS A 523 -22.67 -15.92 -0.66
CA LYS A 523 -23.01 -15.14 -1.86
C LYS A 523 -24.51 -14.86 -1.90
N ILE A 524 -24.96 -13.92 -2.74
CA ILE A 524 -26.38 -13.57 -2.79
C ILE A 524 -27.29 -14.70 -3.31
N SER A 525 -26.75 -15.70 -4.03
CA SER A 525 -27.55 -16.85 -4.45
C SER A 525 -28.04 -17.72 -3.29
N ASP A 526 -27.47 -17.55 -2.09
CA ASP A 526 -27.90 -18.29 -0.90
C ASP A 526 -29.32 -17.90 -0.46
N PHE A 527 -29.86 -16.79 -0.99
CA PHE A 527 -31.29 -16.45 -0.87
C PHE A 527 -32.21 -17.47 -1.57
N LEU A 528 -31.69 -18.23 -2.54
CA LEU A 528 -32.45 -19.24 -3.30
C LEU A 528 -32.49 -20.61 -2.60
N SER A 529 -31.65 -20.83 -1.59
CA SER A 529 -31.52 -22.12 -0.92
C SER A 529 -32.85 -22.51 -0.25
N PRO A 530 -33.44 -23.67 -0.60
CA PRO A 530 -34.62 -24.17 0.10
C PRO A 530 -34.25 -24.58 1.53
N LYS A 531 -35.23 -24.51 2.45
CA LYS A 531 -35.20 -25.11 3.78
C LYS A 531 -34.36 -26.40 3.77
N ALA A 532 -33.30 -26.45 4.57
CA ALA A 532 -32.65 -27.71 4.89
C ALA A 532 -33.75 -28.72 5.24
N ALA A 533 -33.89 -29.74 4.40
CA ALA A 533 -34.85 -30.79 4.61
C ALA A 533 -34.49 -31.47 5.94
N THR A 534 -35.31 -31.23 6.96
CA THR A 534 -35.36 -32.11 8.12
C THR A 534 -35.77 -33.50 7.62
N VAL A 535 -34.81 -34.43 7.63
CA VAL A 535 -35.05 -35.87 7.55
C VAL A 535 -34.79 -36.45 8.92
#